data_AF-A0A9C5YXS7-F1
#
_entry.id   AF-A0A9C5YXS7-F1
#
_cell.length_a   1.000
_cell.length_b   1.000
_cell.length_c   1.000
_cell.angle_alpha   90.00
_cell.angle_beta   90.00
_cell.angle_gamma   90.00
#
_symmetry.space_group_name_H-M   'P 1'
#
loop_
_entity.id
_entity.type
_entity.pdbx_description
1 polymer ?
#
loop_
_entity_poly.entity_id
_entity_poly.type
_entity_poly.pdbx_seq_one_letter_code
_entity_poly.pdbx_strand_id
1 'polypeptide(L)'
;MSLPVASTFVDGDCARTKIKVDKFIFTWTVENFSIWCKNMGDPREDLVSPIFSSDADNKLKWHLQLKIVDEKKLSLYLMFSHSSKASEVKAKFNFHILSAKKEAENVREATEVYLFNAKQRAFGFHCFIYTDDLLNRADNLLPNDELTIVCEIGEVNAVNISDESKNVKSKLIEDELSKNLGNLFVNEKCSDVALVVGENELKAHKLILSARSEVFAAMFEHEMEESKLNRVVITDIHQEVLKEMLNFIYTGKVFNLNKLAQGLLAAADKYALEGLKMMCEGALSVNLSAENAVEILILADLHSAAQLKAQTIAFIKTHITDVMGTQAWQDMIKSHSHLIVEVSQAFLKQ
;
A
#
# COMPACT_ATOMS: atom_id res chain seq x y z
N MET A 1 -3.00 -63.72 -18.48
CA MET A 1 -4.24 -62.94 -18.31
C MET A 1 -4.09 -62.07 -17.07
N SER A 2 -4.28 -60.77 -17.26
CA SER A 2 -4.55 -59.69 -16.28
C SER A 2 -3.68 -59.58 -15.02
N LEU A 3 -2.76 -58.61 -15.04
CA LEU A 3 -2.31 -57.86 -13.85
C LEU A 3 -3.49 -57.04 -13.27
N PRO A 4 -3.50 -56.73 -11.96
CA PRO A 4 -4.49 -55.83 -11.37
C PRO A 4 -4.19 -54.38 -11.78
N VAL A 5 -5.21 -53.69 -12.27
CA VAL A 5 -5.19 -52.24 -12.50
C VAL A 5 -5.14 -51.57 -11.14
N ALA A 6 -4.02 -50.91 -10.82
CA ALA A 6 -3.96 -49.98 -9.71
C ALA A 6 -4.91 -48.80 -10.03
N SER A 7 -5.97 -48.66 -9.24
CA SER A 7 -6.80 -47.46 -9.26
C SER A 7 -5.97 -46.30 -8.73
N THR A 8 -5.47 -45.46 -9.63
CA THR A 8 -5.00 -44.12 -9.28
C THR A 8 -6.20 -43.33 -8.79
N PHE A 9 -6.30 -43.12 -7.47
CA PHE A 9 -7.10 -42.02 -6.94
C PHE A 9 -6.49 -40.73 -7.47
N VAL A 10 -7.24 -40.05 -8.35
CA VAL A 10 -6.97 -38.65 -8.68
C VAL A 10 -7.30 -37.89 -7.41
N ASP A 11 -6.28 -37.32 -6.77
CA ASP A 11 -6.44 -36.44 -5.62
C ASP A 11 -7.31 -35.27 -6.09
N GLY A 12 -8.54 -35.21 -5.61
CA GLY A 12 -9.51 -34.21 -6.03
C GLY A 12 -9.08 -32.85 -5.51
N ASP A 13 -9.00 -31.85 -6.40
CA ASP A 13 -8.72 -30.46 -6.02
C ASP A 13 -9.76 -30.00 -4.98
N CYS A 14 -9.31 -29.87 -3.73
CA CYS A 14 -10.15 -29.42 -2.64
C CYS A 14 -9.99 -27.91 -2.49
N ALA A 15 -11.03 -27.15 -2.85
CA ALA A 15 -11.07 -25.71 -2.66
C ALA A 15 -11.72 -25.36 -1.31
N ARG A 16 -11.13 -24.41 -0.58
CA ARG A 16 -11.69 -23.85 0.66
C ARG A 16 -11.75 -22.33 0.56
N THR A 17 -12.93 -21.78 0.78
CA THR A 17 -13.14 -20.34 0.93
C THR A 17 -13.20 -20.01 2.41
N LYS A 18 -12.40 -19.04 2.86
CA LYS A 18 -12.52 -18.49 4.21
C LYS A 18 -12.94 -17.04 4.10
N ILE A 19 -13.93 -16.68 4.90
CA ILE A 19 -14.36 -15.31 5.05
C ILE A 19 -13.41 -14.64 6.06
N LYS A 20 -12.58 -13.70 5.60
CA LYS A 20 -11.70 -12.91 6.46
C LYS A 20 -12.47 -11.69 6.96
N VAL A 21 -12.36 -11.40 8.26
CA VAL A 21 -12.95 -10.22 8.90
C VAL A 21 -11.84 -9.38 9.50
N ASP A 22 -11.48 -8.29 8.83
CA ASP A 22 -10.52 -7.32 9.36
C ASP A 22 -11.28 -6.30 10.21
N LYS A 23 -10.89 -6.15 11.48
CA LYS A 23 -11.58 -5.28 12.45
C LYS A 23 -10.88 -3.94 12.56
N PHE A 24 -11.65 -2.87 12.45
CA PHE A 24 -11.24 -1.50 12.64
C PHE A 24 -12.13 -0.81 13.68
N ILE A 25 -11.58 0.07 14.50
CA ILE A 25 -12.29 0.77 15.57
C ILE A 25 -12.08 2.27 15.41
N PHE A 26 -13.17 3.03 15.40
CA PHE A 26 -13.18 4.49 15.40
C PHE A 26 -13.98 5.02 16.58
N THR A 27 -13.42 6.01 17.28
CA THR A 27 -14.06 6.65 18.43
C THR A 27 -14.32 8.12 18.09
N TRP A 28 -15.56 8.56 18.26
CA TRP A 28 -15.99 9.93 18.02
C TRP A 28 -16.64 10.51 19.28
N THR A 29 -16.08 11.61 19.77
CA THR A 29 -16.61 12.35 20.92
C THR A 29 -17.25 13.66 20.44
N VAL A 30 -18.47 13.92 20.90
CA VAL A 30 -19.21 15.16 20.67
C VAL A 30 -19.31 15.89 22.00
N GLU A 31 -18.61 17.01 22.12
CA GLU A 31 -18.62 17.87 23.30
C GLU A 31 -19.88 18.73 23.37
N ASN A 32 -20.29 19.09 24.59
CA ASN A 32 -21.49 19.90 24.87
C ASN A 32 -22.76 19.32 24.22
N PHE A 33 -22.88 17.99 24.23
CA PHE A 33 -23.89 17.25 23.47
C PHE A 33 -25.32 17.64 23.90
N SER A 34 -25.55 17.89 25.18
CA SER A 34 -26.87 18.26 25.68
C SER A 34 -27.38 19.58 25.09
N ILE A 35 -26.50 20.50 24.69
CA ILE A 35 -26.87 21.77 24.03
C ILE A 35 -27.49 21.48 22.66
N TRP A 36 -26.82 20.65 21.85
CA TRP A 36 -27.32 20.23 20.55
C TRP A 36 -28.62 19.41 20.69
N CYS A 37 -28.69 18.53 21.68
CA CYS A 37 -29.84 17.66 21.92
C CYS A 37 -31.10 18.42 22.38
N LYS A 38 -30.95 19.46 23.23
CA LYS A 38 -32.08 20.19 23.84
C LYS A 38 -32.61 21.36 23.01
N ASN A 39 -31.80 21.98 22.17
CA ASN A 39 -32.17 23.21 21.43
C ASN A 39 -32.83 22.93 20.06
N MET A 40 -33.65 21.88 19.93
CA MET A 40 -34.19 21.47 18.62
C MET A 40 -34.97 22.59 17.93
N GLY A 41 -34.47 23.02 16.76
CA GLY A 41 -35.06 24.13 16.03
C GLY A 41 -34.53 24.41 14.63
N ASP A 42 -33.73 23.52 14.02
CA ASP A 42 -33.84 23.31 12.57
C ASP A 42 -33.64 21.80 12.29
N PRO A 43 -34.60 21.09 11.68
CA PRO A 43 -34.45 19.70 11.23
C PRO A 43 -33.35 19.47 10.16
N ARG A 44 -32.39 20.38 10.02
CA ARG A 44 -31.43 20.46 8.91
C ARG A 44 -29.95 20.22 9.26
N GLU A 45 -29.57 20.07 10.53
CA GLU A 45 -28.15 19.87 10.90
C GLU A 45 -27.90 18.52 11.57
N ASP A 46 -27.74 17.50 10.73
CA ASP A 46 -27.14 16.23 11.13
C ASP A 46 -25.71 16.47 11.64
N LEU A 47 -25.33 15.87 12.76
CA LEU A 47 -23.93 15.86 13.17
C LEU A 47 -23.17 14.82 12.34
N VAL A 48 -22.03 15.23 11.79
CA VAL A 48 -21.18 14.38 10.96
C VAL A 48 -19.79 14.31 11.58
N SER A 49 -19.25 13.11 11.73
CA SER A 49 -17.88 12.93 12.21
C SER A 49 -16.85 13.35 11.15
N PRO A 50 -15.59 13.59 11.56
CA PRO A 50 -14.48 13.61 10.61
C PRO A 50 -14.44 12.32 9.76
N ILE A 51 -13.93 12.44 8.54
CA ILE A 51 -13.73 11.29 7.65
C ILE A 51 -12.56 10.44 8.18
N PHE A 52 -12.77 9.13 8.27
CA PHE A 52 -11.75 8.16 8.68
C PHE A 52 -11.59 7.03 7.65
N SER A 53 -10.48 6.29 7.76
CA SER A 53 -10.18 5.13 6.90
C SER A 53 -10.06 3.87 7.73
N SER A 54 -10.63 2.79 7.24
CA SER A 54 -10.52 1.45 7.85
C SER A 54 -9.37 0.62 7.27
N ASP A 55 -8.74 1.11 6.21
CA ASP A 55 -7.64 0.47 5.49
C ASP A 55 -6.35 1.30 5.51
N ALA A 56 -5.20 0.62 5.49
CA ALA A 56 -3.88 1.25 5.53
C ALA A 56 -3.57 2.10 4.29
N ASP A 57 -4.14 1.73 3.13
CA ASP A 57 -3.93 2.40 1.84
C ASP A 57 -4.83 3.63 1.66
N ASN A 58 -5.66 3.94 2.66
CA ASN A 58 -6.53 5.11 2.68
C ASN A 58 -7.60 5.13 1.55
N LYS A 59 -7.97 3.95 1.02
CA LYS A 59 -8.91 3.79 -0.09
C LYS A 59 -10.36 3.81 0.39
N LEU A 60 -10.65 3.27 1.58
CA LEU A 60 -12.00 3.11 2.12
C LEU A 60 -12.31 4.24 3.09
N LYS A 61 -13.14 5.20 2.66
CA LYS A 61 -13.43 6.41 3.43
C LYS A 61 -14.82 6.36 4.05
N TRP A 62 -14.89 6.64 5.34
CA TRP A 62 -16.11 6.57 6.13
C TRP A 62 -16.34 7.83 6.95
N HIS A 63 -17.58 8.07 7.34
CA HIS A 63 -17.92 9.00 8.41
C HIS A 63 -19.16 8.47 9.15
N LEU A 64 -19.36 8.93 10.37
CA LEU A 64 -20.59 8.70 11.12
C LEU A 64 -21.53 9.87 10.92
N GLN A 65 -22.82 9.57 10.85
CA GLN A 65 -23.88 10.58 10.79
C GLN A 65 -24.88 10.32 11.92
N LEU A 66 -25.04 11.31 12.79
CA LEU A 66 -25.95 11.29 13.94
C LEU A 66 -27.10 12.26 13.68
N LYS A 67 -28.33 11.78 13.82
CA LYS A 67 -29.55 12.56 13.56
C LYS A 67 -30.50 12.44 14.73
N ILE A 68 -31.24 13.50 15.02
CA ILE A 68 -32.42 13.39 15.86
C ILE A 68 -33.65 13.26 14.98
N VAL A 69 -34.44 12.22 15.20
CA VAL A 69 -35.65 11.89 14.45
C VAL A 69 -36.85 11.97 15.40
N ASP A 70 -37.92 12.61 14.93
CA ASP A 70 -39.18 12.83 15.66
C ASP A 70 -38.99 13.44 17.05
N GLU A 71 -37.92 14.23 17.24
CA GLU A 71 -37.52 14.89 18.49
C GLU A 71 -37.28 13.94 19.69
N LYS A 72 -37.26 12.63 19.46
CA LYS A 72 -37.23 11.63 20.55
C LYS A 72 -36.19 10.54 20.36
N LYS A 73 -35.70 10.36 19.14
CA LYS A 73 -34.83 9.25 18.78
C LYS A 73 -33.53 9.77 18.21
N LEU A 74 -32.43 9.31 18.77
CA LEU A 74 -31.13 9.46 18.16
C LEU A 74 -30.95 8.32 17.14
N SER A 75 -30.80 8.66 15.87
CA SER A 75 -30.39 7.74 14.81
C SER A 75 -28.89 7.86 14.56
N LEU A 76 -28.23 6.73 14.29
CA LEU A 76 -26.79 6.69 14.00
C LEU A 76 -26.53 5.81 12.77
N TYR A 77 -25.81 6.36 11.79
CA TYR A 77 -25.45 5.67 10.55
C TYR A 77 -23.95 5.70 10.31
N LEU A 78 -23.44 4.59 9.79
CA LEU A 78 -22.14 4.51 9.13
C LEU A 78 -22.34 4.87 7.65
N MET A 79 -21.54 5.82 7.17
CA MET A 79 -21.65 6.37 5.82
C MET A 79 -20.39 6.07 5.02
N PHE A 80 -20.55 5.48 3.84
CA PHE A 80 -19.48 5.30 2.86
C PHE A 80 -19.32 6.57 2.03
N SER A 81 -18.13 7.16 2.10
CA SER A 81 -17.86 8.51 1.59
C SER A 81 -17.60 8.53 0.08
N HIS A 82 -18.01 9.62 -0.57
CA HIS A 82 -17.81 9.83 -2.02
C HIS A 82 -16.34 9.96 -2.42
N SER A 83 -15.47 10.32 -1.49
CA SER A 83 -14.02 10.43 -1.68
C SER A 83 -13.29 9.08 -1.63
N SER A 84 -14.00 7.97 -1.40
CA SER A 84 -13.41 6.64 -1.46
C SER A 84 -12.97 6.30 -2.88
N LYS A 85 -11.79 5.68 -2.99
CA LYS A 85 -11.28 5.15 -4.27
C LYS A 85 -11.88 3.77 -4.62
N ALA A 86 -12.54 3.12 -3.66
CA ALA A 86 -13.19 1.83 -3.88
C ALA A 86 -14.61 1.99 -4.42
N SER A 87 -15.03 1.11 -5.33
CA SER A 87 -16.37 1.11 -5.91
C SER A 87 -17.42 0.49 -4.98
N GLU A 88 -17.03 -0.50 -4.17
CA GLU A 88 -17.89 -1.18 -3.21
C GLU A 88 -17.09 -1.83 -2.07
N VAL A 89 -17.75 -2.11 -0.95
CA VAL A 89 -17.18 -2.83 0.19
C VAL A 89 -18.27 -3.57 0.97
N LYS A 90 -17.98 -4.81 1.39
CA LYS A 90 -18.85 -5.58 2.29
C LYS A 90 -18.36 -5.42 3.72
N ALA A 91 -19.20 -4.90 4.61
CA ALA A 91 -18.82 -4.66 5.98
C ALA A 91 -19.96 -4.98 6.95
N LYS A 92 -19.59 -5.53 8.10
CA LYS A 92 -20.42 -5.57 9.31
C LYS A 92 -19.99 -4.43 10.22
N PHE A 93 -20.92 -3.79 10.91
CA PHE A 93 -20.57 -2.70 11.84
C PHE A 93 -21.34 -2.83 13.15
N ASN A 94 -20.74 -2.34 14.23
CA ASN A 94 -21.36 -2.25 15.55
C ASN A 94 -21.12 -0.85 16.11
N PHE A 95 -22.04 -0.38 16.95
CA PHE A 95 -21.91 0.87 17.69
C PHE A 95 -22.14 0.64 19.18
N HIS A 96 -21.43 1.40 20.00
CA HIS A 96 -21.75 1.53 21.43
C HIS A 96 -21.38 2.93 21.92
N ILE A 97 -21.92 3.29 23.08
CA ILE A 97 -21.59 4.51 23.81
C ILE A 97 -20.54 4.15 24.87
N LEU A 98 -19.49 4.94 24.99
CA LEU A 98 -18.49 4.75 26.04
C LEU A 98 -18.95 5.46 27.31
N SER A 99 -19.12 4.71 28.40
CA SER A 99 -19.58 5.26 29.68
C SER A 99 -18.46 6.02 30.43
N ALA A 100 -18.82 6.72 31.51
CA ALA A 100 -17.89 7.37 32.43
C ALA A 100 -16.86 6.39 33.02
N LYS A 101 -17.19 5.09 33.11
CA LYS A 101 -16.30 4.01 33.56
C LYS A 101 -15.47 3.39 32.42
N LYS A 102 -15.57 3.91 31.19
CA LYS A 102 -14.98 3.35 29.97
C LYS A 102 -15.52 1.96 29.61
N GLU A 103 -16.77 1.68 29.95
CA GLU A 103 -17.47 0.44 29.60
C GLU A 103 -18.41 0.69 28.40
N ALA A 104 -18.67 -0.37 27.62
CA ALA A 104 -19.56 -0.29 26.47
C ALA A 104 -21.03 -0.33 26.90
N GLU A 105 -21.75 0.75 26.62
CA GLU A 105 -23.17 0.93 26.91
C GLU A 105 -23.98 1.11 25.63
N ASN A 106 -25.28 0.79 25.68
CA ASN A 106 -26.17 0.88 24.51
C ASN A 106 -25.59 0.21 23.24
N VAL A 107 -25.04 -1.00 23.37
CA VAL A 107 -24.46 -1.75 22.26
C VAL A 107 -25.55 -2.03 21.21
N ARG A 108 -25.22 -1.79 19.94
CA ARG A 108 -26.03 -2.13 18.78
C ARG A 108 -25.14 -2.82 17.76
N GLU A 109 -25.49 -4.05 17.43
CA GLU A 109 -24.75 -4.87 16.48
C GLU A 109 -25.55 -5.05 15.19
N ALA A 110 -24.89 -4.92 14.04
CA ALA A 110 -25.49 -5.31 12.78
C ALA A 110 -25.86 -6.81 12.81
N THR A 111 -27.03 -7.16 12.31
CA THR A 111 -27.47 -8.56 12.18
C THR A 111 -26.78 -9.27 11.02
N GLU A 112 -26.41 -8.53 9.98
CA GLU A 112 -25.87 -9.05 8.73
C GLU A 112 -24.70 -8.21 8.21
N VAL A 113 -24.10 -8.67 7.10
CA VAL A 113 -23.05 -7.96 6.38
C VAL A 113 -23.69 -7.12 5.30
N TYR A 114 -23.39 -5.82 5.28
CA TYR A 114 -23.97 -4.88 4.33
C TYR A 114 -22.99 -4.58 3.18
N LEU A 115 -23.53 -4.41 1.97
CA LEU A 115 -22.77 -3.96 0.80
C LEU A 115 -22.90 -2.45 0.67
N PHE A 116 -21.82 -1.73 0.94
CA PHE A 116 -21.74 -0.29 0.71
C PHE A 116 -21.23 -0.04 -0.71
N ASN A 117 -21.89 0.84 -1.44
CA ASN A 117 -21.49 1.25 -2.80
C ASN A 117 -22.11 2.62 -3.15
N ALA A 118 -21.90 3.09 -4.38
CA ALA A 118 -22.40 4.39 -4.82
C ALA A 118 -23.93 4.59 -4.71
N LYS A 119 -24.72 3.50 -4.75
CA LYS A 119 -26.19 3.54 -4.64
C LYS A 119 -26.68 3.37 -3.19
N GLN A 120 -25.98 2.58 -2.39
CA GLN A 120 -26.30 2.27 -1.00
C GLN A 120 -25.12 2.63 -0.12
N ARG A 121 -25.08 3.89 0.33
CA ARG A 121 -23.94 4.46 1.07
C ARG A 121 -24.13 4.47 2.59
N ALA A 122 -25.35 4.21 3.07
CA ALA A 122 -25.72 4.47 4.45
C ALA A 122 -26.38 3.25 5.07
N PHE A 123 -25.83 2.73 6.17
CA PHE A 123 -26.45 1.69 6.99
C PHE A 123 -26.27 2.03 8.46
N GLY A 124 -27.26 1.72 9.28
CA GLY A 124 -27.28 2.16 10.68
C GLY A 124 -28.55 1.80 11.42
N PHE A 125 -28.75 2.44 12.57
CA PHE A 125 -29.91 2.23 13.42
C PHE A 125 -30.76 3.49 13.45
N HIS A 126 -31.99 3.37 12.94
CA HIS A 126 -32.99 4.43 12.96
C HIS A 126 -33.48 4.78 14.38
N CYS A 127 -33.22 3.90 15.34
CA CYS A 127 -33.41 4.17 16.76
C CYS A 127 -32.21 3.60 17.53
N PHE A 128 -31.10 4.34 17.51
CA PHE A 128 -29.90 3.97 18.25
C PHE A 128 -30.16 4.06 19.76
N ILE A 129 -30.73 5.17 20.23
CA ILE A 129 -31.16 5.37 21.63
C ILE A 129 -32.25 6.45 21.69
N TYR A 130 -33.17 6.38 22.65
CA TYR A 130 -34.09 7.47 22.91
C TYR A 130 -33.38 8.62 23.62
N THR A 131 -33.69 9.86 23.26
CA THR A 131 -33.06 11.05 23.85
C THR A 131 -33.32 11.13 25.35
N ASP A 132 -34.54 10.83 25.80
CA ASP A 132 -34.90 10.77 27.22
C ASP A 132 -34.06 9.74 27.98
N ASP A 133 -33.88 8.54 27.43
CA ASP A 133 -33.07 7.47 28.06
C ASP A 133 -31.58 7.82 28.15
N LEU A 134 -31.08 8.61 27.18
CA LEU A 134 -29.71 9.11 27.18
C LEU A 134 -29.54 10.22 28.23
N LEU A 135 -30.45 11.20 28.25
CA LEU A 135 -30.41 12.34 29.16
C LEU A 135 -30.68 11.94 30.63
N ASN A 136 -31.57 10.98 30.88
CA ASN A 136 -31.83 10.44 32.22
C ASN A 136 -30.61 9.69 32.79
N ARG A 137 -29.68 9.28 31.93
CA ARG A 137 -28.42 8.60 32.31
C ARG A 137 -27.20 9.46 31.99
N ALA A 138 -27.35 10.78 31.92
CA ALA A 138 -26.28 11.70 31.55
C ALA A 138 -25.02 11.55 32.44
N ASP A 139 -25.18 11.34 33.74
CA ASP A 139 -24.06 11.13 34.67
C ASP A 139 -23.12 9.96 34.26
N ASN A 140 -23.66 8.97 33.54
CA ASN A 140 -22.92 7.80 33.09
C ASN A 140 -22.60 7.83 31.59
N LEU A 141 -23.53 8.30 30.75
CA LEU A 141 -23.42 8.24 29.28
C LEU A 141 -22.93 9.54 28.64
N LEU A 142 -22.95 10.65 29.37
CA LEU A 142 -22.49 11.98 28.96
C LEU A 142 -21.54 12.59 30.00
N PRO A 143 -20.44 11.90 30.38
CA PRO A 143 -19.47 12.48 31.31
C PRO A 143 -18.96 13.81 30.75
N ASN A 144 -18.98 14.87 31.57
CA ASN A 144 -18.64 16.23 31.15
C ASN A 144 -19.49 16.79 29.97
N ASP A 145 -20.72 16.29 29.81
CA ASP A 145 -21.58 16.61 28.66
C ASP A 145 -20.99 16.17 27.29
N GLU A 146 -20.18 15.11 27.30
CA GLU A 146 -19.56 14.54 26.10
C GLU A 146 -20.22 13.21 25.71
N LEU A 147 -20.80 13.14 24.51
CA LEU A 147 -21.24 11.87 23.94
C LEU A 147 -20.09 11.21 23.20
N THR A 148 -19.58 10.08 23.71
CA THR A 148 -18.54 9.30 23.03
C THR A 148 -19.12 8.04 22.39
N ILE A 149 -19.10 7.99 21.06
CA ILE A 149 -19.56 6.86 20.24
C ILE A 149 -18.35 6.08 19.74
N VAL A 150 -18.38 4.76 19.92
CA VAL A 150 -17.40 3.84 19.34
C VAL A 150 -18.05 3.06 18.22
N CYS A 151 -17.43 3.11 17.05
CA CYS A 151 -17.81 2.37 15.85
C CYS A 151 -16.78 1.27 15.59
N GLU A 152 -17.23 0.02 15.54
CA GLU A 152 -16.42 -1.11 15.11
C GLU A 152 -16.86 -1.52 13.70
N ILE A 153 -15.90 -1.67 12.79
CA ILE A 153 -16.14 -2.11 11.41
C ILE A 153 -15.39 -3.42 11.22
N GLY A 154 -16.12 -4.47 10.83
CA GLY A 154 -15.57 -5.74 10.37
C GLY A 154 -15.73 -5.84 8.86
N GLU A 155 -14.66 -5.59 8.10
CA GLU A 155 -14.67 -5.73 6.64
C GLU A 155 -14.63 -7.20 6.25
N VAL A 156 -15.58 -7.61 5.41
CA VAL A 156 -15.81 -9.01 5.05
C VAL A 156 -15.30 -9.25 3.64
N ASN A 157 -14.07 -9.75 3.56
CA ASN A 157 -13.45 -10.11 2.30
C ASN A 157 -13.52 -11.63 2.11
N ALA A 158 -14.14 -12.06 1.01
CA ALA A 158 -14.06 -13.46 0.57
C ALA A 158 -12.68 -13.65 -0.07
N VAL A 159 -11.77 -14.26 0.67
CA VAL A 159 -10.46 -14.63 0.15
C VAL A 159 -10.52 -16.10 -0.25
N ASN A 160 -10.23 -16.38 -1.52
CA ASN A 160 -9.98 -17.75 -1.95
C ASN A 160 -8.67 -18.20 -1.28
N ILE A 161 -8.77 -19.07 -0.28
CA ILE A 161 -7.61 -19.56 0.44
C ILE A 161 -6.98 -20.69 -0.39
N SER A 162 -5.89 -20.36 -1.08
CA SER A 162 -4.72 -21.24 -1.01
C SER A 162 -4.04 -20.97 0.35
N ASP A 163 -4.15 -21.91 1.28
CA ASP A 163 -3.67 -21.91 2.68
C ASP A 163 -2.84 -20.68 3.19
N GLU A 164 -3.45 -19.75 3.94
CA GLU A 164 -2.71 -18.67 4.64
C GLU A 164 -1.92 -19.15 5.87
N SER A 165 -2.18 -20.37 6.38
CA SER A 165 -1.32 -21.00 7.40
C SER A 165 0.05 -21.39 6.82
N LYS A 166 0.08 -21.67 5.52
CA LYS A 166 1.32 -21.76 4.75
C LYS A 166 1.90 -20.38 4.51
N ASN A 167 1.12 -19.31 4.37
CA ASN A 167 1.65 -17.97 4.07
C ASN A 167 2.39 -17.29 5.24
N VAL A 168 1.98 -17.50 6.50
CA VAL A 168 2.74 -17.02 7.67
C VAL A 168 3.99 -17.87 7.90
N LYS A 169 3.89 -19.21 7.78
CA LYS A 169 5.06 -20.10 7.84
C LYS A 169 5.98 -19.90 6.64
N SER A 170 5.47 -19.69 5.44
CA SER A 170 6.23 -19.45 4.22
C SER A 170 6.83 -18.07 4.28
N LYS A 171 6.14 -17.04 4.76
CA LYS A 171 6.77 -15.73 4.99
C LYS A 171 7.87 -15.81 6.05
N LEU A 172 7.69 -16.58 7.12
CA LEU A 172 8.76 -16.84 8.10
C LEU A 172 9.93 -17.65 7.49
N ILE A 173 9.65 -18.66 6.67
CA ILE A 173 10.65 -19.48 5.96
C ILE A 173 11.34 -18.69 4.83
N GLU A 174 10.62 -17.82 4.12
CA GLU A 174 11.10 -16.90 3.09
C GLU A 174 11.96 -15.82 3.73
N ASP A 175 11.56 -15.29 4.89
CA ASP A 175 12.37 -14.39 5.70
C ASP A 175 13.63 -15.09 6.22
N GLU A 176 13.55 -16.38 6.58
CA GLU A 176 14.72 -17.17 7.00
C GLU A 176 15.66 -17.46 5.82
N LEU A 177 15.16 -17.86 4.65
CA LEU A 177 15.97 -18.06 3.44
C LEU A 177 16.64 -16.77 3.00
N SER A 178 15.88 -15.68 2.91
CA SER A 178 16.37 -14.33 2.60
C SER A 178 17.49 -13.92 3.56
N LYS A 179 17.29 -14.15 4.87
CA LYS A 179 18.30 -13.89 5.90
C LYS A 179 19.54 -14.77 5.74
N ASN A 180 19.35 -16.07 5.48
CA ASN A 180 20.45 -17.02 5.33
C ASN A 180 21.31 -16.71 4.09
N LEU A 181 20.68 -16.36 2.95
CA LEU A 181 21.39 -15.89 1.76
C LEU A 181 22.06 -14.54 2.01
N GLY A 182 21.37 -13.59 2.64
CA GLY A 182 21.96 -12.30 3.03
C GLY A 182 23.20 -12.47 3.91
N ASN A 183 23.19 -13.43 4.82
CA ASN A 183 24.36 -13.75 5.64
C ASN A 183 25.56 -14.23 4.81
N LEU A 184 25.36 -14.94 3.70
CA LEU A 184 26.46 -15.34 2.79
C LEU A 184 27.14 -14.12 2.17
N PHE A 185 26.38 -13.09 1.82
CA PHE A 185 26.95 -11.83 1.32
C PHE A 185 27.76 -11.11 2.40
N VAL A 186 27.25 -11.05 3.64
CA VAL A 186 27.93 -10.36 4.75
C VAL A 186 29.19 -11.08 5.22
N ASN A 187 29.19 -12.40 5.24
CA ASN A 187 30.31 -13.20 5.78
C ASN A 187 31.30 -13.67 4.71
N GLU A 188 30.99 -13.43 3.43
CA GLU A 188 31.83 -13.73 2.26
C GLU A 188 32.21 -15.21 2.09
N LYS A 189 31.59 -16.14 2.85
CA LYS A 189 31.95 -17.56 2.84
C LYS A 189 31.64 -18.20 1.51
N CYS A 190 32.62 -18.91 0.93
CA CYS A 190 32.50 -19.62 -0.35
C CYS A 190 32.28 -18.70 -1.56
N SER A 191 32.60 -17.40 -1.44
CA SER A 191 32.59 -16.47 -2.56
C SER A 191 33.58 -16.92 -3.64
N ASP A 192 33.14 -16.90 -4.89
CA ASP A 192 33.87 -17.37 -6.07
C ASP A 192 34.01 -16.27 -7.14
N VAL A 193 33.58 -15.04 -6.84
CA VAL A 193 33.77 -13.86 -7.68
C VAL A 193 33.94 -12.60 -6.83
N ALA A 194 34.67 -11.63 -7.38
CA ALA A 194 34.87 -10.31 -6.82
C ALA A 194 34.32 -9.21 -7.76
N LEU A 195 33.44 -8.36 -7.25
CA LEU A 195 32.93 -7.19 -7.95
C LEU A 195 33.73 -5.96 -7.49
N VAL A 196 34.44 -5.32 -8.43
CA VAL A 196 35.37 -4.23 -8.12
C VAL A 196 34.78 -2.91 -8.56
N VAL A 197 34.72 -1.96 -7.63
CA VAL A 197 34.21 -0.61 -7.83
C VAL A 197 35.23 0.40 -7.29
N GLY A 198 35.93 1.07 -8.20
CA GLY A 198 37.09 1.90 -7.86
C GLY A 198 38.17 1.07 -7.16
N GLU A 199 38.56 1.48 -5.95
CA GLU A 199 39.53 0.79 -5.11
C GLU A 199 38.91 -0.30 -4.21
N ASN A 200 37.57 -0.40 -4.20
CA ASN A 200 36.87 -1.32 -3.33
C ASN A 200 36.52 -2.62 -4.07
N GLU A 201 36.50 -3.70 -3.30
CA GLU A 201 36.14 -5.03 -3.79
C GLU A 201 35.04 -5.62 -2.92
N LEU A 202 33.98 -6.15 -3.55
CA LEU A 202 32.87 -6.84 -2.89
C LEU A 202 32.87 -8.31 -3.32
N LYS A 203 33.01 -9.22 -2.35
CA LYS A 203 32.96 -10.66 -2.62
C LYS A 203 31.50 -11.11 -2.83
N ALA A 204 31.30 -12.01 -3.79
CA ALA A 204 29.99 -12.53 -4.15
C ALA A 204 30.05 -13.97 -4.70
N HIS A 205 28.88 -14.50 -5.06
CA HIS A 205 28.69 -15.87 -5.54
C HIS A 205 28.10 -15.86 -6.95
N LYS A 206 28.83 -16.39 -7.93
CA LYS A 206 28.42 -16.44 -9.35
C LYS A 206 27.06 -17.09 -9.51
N LEU A 207 26.79 -18.18 -8.80
CA LEU A 207 25.51 -18.90 -8.86
C LEU A 207 24.33 -18.02 -8.41
N ILE A 208 24.48 -17.27 -7.32
CA ILE A 208 23.41 -16.39 -6.81
C ILE A 208 23.21 -15.21 -7.76
N LEU A 209 24.30 -14.59 -8.23
CA LEU A 209 24.22 -13.50 -9.20
C LEU A 209 23.54 -13.95 -10.51
N SER A 210 23.96 -15.09 -11.06
CA SER A 210 23.39 -15.65 -12.30
C SER A 210 21.92 -16.01 -12.16
N ALA A 211 21.52 -16.60 -11.03
CA ALA A 211 20.13 -16.97 -10.79
C ALA A 211 19.18 -15.77 -10.66
N ARG A 212 19.72 -14.58 -10.37
CA ARG A 212 18.95 -13.37 -10.05
C ARG A 212 19.07 -12.27 -11.09
N SER A 213 20.00 -12.40 -12.04
CA SER A 213 20.26 -11.43 -13.11
C SER A 213 20.72 -12.16 -14.36
N GLU A 214 19.95 -12.02 -15.43
CA GLU A 214 20.28 -12.59 -16.74
C GLU A 214 21.61 -12.02 -17.29
N VAL A 215 21.93 -10.77 -16.95
CA VAL A 215 23.18 -10.12 -17.34
C VAL A 215 24.37 -10.77 -16.65
N PHE A 216 24.28 -11.04 -15.34
CA PHE A 216 25.33 -11.80 -14.65
C PHE A 216 25.39 -13.25 -15.13
N ALA A 217 24.25 -13.89 -15.44
CA ALA A 217 24.23 -15.23 -15.99
C ALA A 217 25.02 -15.30 -17.31
N ALA A 218 24.72 -14.42 -18.26
CA ALA A 218 25.42 -14.33 -19.54
C ALA A 218 26.92 -14.01 -19.36
N MET A 219 27.26 -13.14 -18.40
CA MET A 219 28.64 -12.77 -18.09
C MET A 219 29.46 -13.97 -17.57
N PHE A 220 28.84 -14.90 -16.84
CA PHE A 220 29.53 -16.05 -16.25
C PHE A 220 29.40 -17.35 -17.04
N GLU A 221 28.41 -17.46 -17.94
CA GLU A 221 28.18 -18.65 -18.78
C GLU A 221 29.19 -18.76 -19.92
N HIS A 222 29.67 -17.62 -20.43
CA HIS A 222 30.67 -17.59 -21.51
C HIS A 222 32.08 -17.45 -20.95
N GLU A 223 33.08 -18.03 -21.64
CA GLU A 223 34.50 -17.94 -21.30
C GLU A 223 35.13 -16.53 -21.50
N MET A 224 34.41 -15.49 -21.09
CA MET A 224 34.88 -14.11 -21.08
C MET A 224 35.95 -13.92 -19.98
N GLU A 225 36.71 -12.82 -20.03
CA GLU A 225 37.81 -12.59 -19.07
C GLU A 225 37.32 -12.60 -17.61
N GLU A 226 36.11 -12.09 -17.37
CA GLU A 226 35.45 -12.05 -16.07
C GLU A 226 35.24 -13.46 -15.49
N SER A 227 34.86 -14.41 -16.35
CA SER A 227 34.66 -15.82 -15.98
C SER A 227 35.98 -16.49 -15.56
N LYS A 228 37.09 -16.14 -16.24
CA LYS A 228 38.43 -16.70 -16.04
C LYS A 228 39.15 -16.09 -14.86
N LEU A 229 38.97 -14.79 -14.65
CA LEU A 229 39.62 -14.02 -13.59
C LEU A 229 38.85 -14.02 -12.27
N ASN A 230 37.61 -14.53 -12.27
CA ASN A 230 36.70 -14.45 -11.11
C ASN A 230 36.57 -13.02 -10.58
N ARG A 231 36.61 -12.03 -11.48
CA ARG A 231 36.68 -10.62 -11.14
C ARG A 231 35.94 -9.80 -12.20
N VAL A 232 35.00 -8.98 -11.76
CA VAL A 232 34.17 -8.10 -12.61
C VAL A 232 34.45 -6.67 -12.21
N VAL A 233 34.84 -5.82 -13.17
CA VAL A 233 35.08 -4.39 -12.92
C VAL A 233 33.82 -3.60 -13.26
N ILE A 234 33.32 -2.85 -12.28
CA ILE A 234 32.12 -2.02 -12.38
C ILE A 234 32.55 -0.55 -12.24
N THR A 235 32.43 0.20 -13.33
CA THR A 235 32.96 1.58 -13.44
C THR A 235 31.90 2.67 -13.34
N ASP A 236 30.63 2.33 -13.54
CA ASP A 236 29.51 3.26 -13.73
C ASP A 236 28.48 3.24 -12.60
N ILE A 237 28.74 2.47 -11.53
CA ILE A 237 27.86 2.38 -10.36
C ILE A 237 28.65 2.71 -9.11
N HIS A 238 28.10 3.62 -8.29
CA HIS A 238 28.70 4.00 -7.02
C HIS A 238 28.68 2.82 -6.03
N GLN A 239 29.71 2.70 -5.18
CA GLN A 239 29.85 1.58 -4.25
C GLN A 239 28.61 1.37 -3.35
N GLU A 240 28.00 2.44 -2.84
CA GLU A 240 26.78 2.36 -2.02
C GLU A 240 25.61 1.73 -2.79
N VAL A 241 25.41 2.13 -4.06
CA VAL A 241 24.36 1.60 -4.94
C VAL A 241 24.63 0.15 -5.27
N LEU A 242 25.88 -0.21 -5.58
CA LEU A 242 26.27 -1.60 -5.86
C LEU A 242 26.00 -2.50 -4.65
N LYS A 243 26.38 -2.07 -3.44
CA LYS A 243 26.15 -2.83 -2.22
C LYS A 243 24.65 -3.04 -1.95
N GLU A 244 23.84 -2.01 -2.18
CA GLU A 244 22.39 -2.09 -1.99
C GLU A 244 21.71 -2.95 -3.07
N MET A 245 22.18 -2.90 -4.32
CA MET A 245 21.77 -3.82 -5.38
C MET A 245 22.11 -5.28 -5.03
N LEU A 246 23.29 -5.53 -4.47
CA LEU A 246 23.66 -6.87 -4.00
C LEU A 246 22.78 -7.32 -2.83
N ASN A 247 22.48 -6.45 -1.86
CA ASN A 247 21.50 -6.79 -0.81
C ASN A 247 20.16 -7.25 -1.42
N PHE A 248 19.67 -6.57 -2.45
CA PHE A 248 18.46 -6.99 -3.16
C PHE A 248 18.63 -8.35 -3.84
N ILE A 249 19.75 -8.59 -4.53
CA ILE A 249 20.02 -9.87 -5.20
C ILE A 249 19.94 -11.05 -4.21
N TYR A 250 20.56 -10.91 -3.03
CA TYR A 250 20.61 -11.98 -2.03
C TYR A 250 19.34 -12.11 -1.20
N THR A 251 18.64 -11.01 -0.92
CA THR A 251 17.57 -11.00 0.09
C THR A 251 16.19 -10.64 -0.46
N GLY A 252 16.12 -10.06 -1.65
CA GLY A 252 14.90 -9.44 -2.19
C GLY A 252 14.50 -8.12 -1.51
N LYS A 253 15.32 -7.60 -0.57
CA LYS A 253 15.04 -6.41 0.24
C LYS A 253 15.99 -5.27 -0.11
N VAL A 254 15.51 -4.04 0.09
CA VAL A 254 16.26 -2.80 -0.10
C VAL A 254 16.08 -1.94 1.15
N PHE A 255 17.16 -1.59 1.83
CA PHE A 255 17.16 -0.86 3.10
C PHE A 255 17.25 0.66 2.89
N ASN A 256 17.97 1.10 1.87
CA ASN A 256 18.23 2.52 1.58
C ASN A 256 17.53 3.02 0.31
N LEU A 257 16.36 2.45 -0.02
CA LEU A 257 15.65 2.69 -1.29
C LEU A 257 15.44 4.18 -1.57
N ASN A 258 14.86 4.93 -0.64
CA ASN A 258 14.55 6.35 -0.85
C ASN A 258 15.79 7.22 -1.11
N LYS A 259 16.92 6.89 -0.48
CA LYS A 259 18.18 7.64 -0.66
C LYS A 259 18.83 7.34 -2.00
N LEU A 260 18.75 6.08 -2.45
CA LEU A 260 19.53 5.57 -3.59
C LEU A 260 18.67 5.27 -4.83
N ALA A 261 17.37 5.62 -4.82
CA ALA A 261 16.40 5.18 -5.82
C ALA A 261 16.83 5.47 -7.27
N GLN A 262 17.40 6.65 -7.55
CA GLN A 262 17.84 6.99 -8.91
C GLN A 262 19.00 6.11 -9.39
N GLY A 263 20.03 5.94 -8.56
CA GLY A 263 21.17 5.08 -8.88
C GLY A 263 20.78 3.60 -8.92
N LEU A 264 19.89 3.16 -8.04
CA LEU A 264 19.35 1.81 -8.03
C LEU A 264 18.48 1.52 -9.26
N LEU A 265 17.73 2.50 -9.76
CA LEU A 265 16.97 2.35 -11.00
C LEU A 265 17.91 2.09 -12.18
N ALA A 266 18.99 2.90 -12.30
CA ALA A 266 20.00 2.72 -13.34
C ALA A 266 20.69 1.34 -13.25
N ALA A 267 21.06 0.93 -12.03
CA ALA A 267 21.67 -0.37 -11.79
C ALA A 267 20.70 -1.53 -12.08
N ALA A 268 19.42 -1.39 -11.68
CA ALA A 268 18.41 -2.40 -11.90
C ALA A 268 18.13 -2.63 -13.39
N ASP A 269 18.04 -1.55 -14.16
CA ASP A 269 17.88 -1.63 -15.62
C ASP A 269 19.11 -2.30 -16.26
N LYS A 270 20.33 -1.85 -15.90
CA LYS A 270 21.59 -2.41 -16.43
C LYS A 270 21.75 -3.91 -16.16
N TYR A 271 21.34 -4.41 -14.99
CA TYR A 271 21.48 -5.81 -14.61
C TYR A 271 20.18 -6.62 -14.74
N ALA A 272 19.16 -6.08 -15.43
CA ALA A 272 17.87 -6.74 -15.66
C ALA A 272 17.19 -7.23 -14.36
N LEU A 273 17.18 -6.39 -13.32
CA LEU A 273 16.59 -6.67 -12.02
C LEU A 273 15.19 -6.05 -11.92
N GLU A 274 14.21 -6.62 -12.62
CA GLU A 274 12.86 -6.04 -12.76
C GLU A 274 12.16 -5.75 -11.42
N GLY A 275 12.30 -6.65 -10.45
CA GLY A 275 11.74 -6.45 -9.10
C GLY A 275 12.31 -5.22 -8.38
N LEU A 276 13.61 -4.95 -8.56
CA LEU A 276 14.26 -3.77 -8.00
C LEU A 276 13.85 -2.50 -8.76
N LYS A 277 13.74 -2.61 -10.09
CA LYS A 277 13.29 -1.53 -10.97
C LYS A 277 11.91 -1.02 -10.53
N MET A 278 10.94 -1.92 -10.38
CA MET A 278 9.58 -1.59 -9.90
C MET A 278 9.58 -0.92 -8.51
N MET A 279 10.43 -1.37 -7.58
CA MET A 279 10.54 -0.73 -6.26
C MET A 279 11.09 0.70 -6.35
N CYS A 280 12.08 0.94 -7.22
CA CYS A 280 12.63 2.27 -7.45
C CYS A 280 11.60 3.19 -8.11
N GLU A 281 10.85 2.69 -9.09
CA GLU A 281 9.75 3.43 -9.74
C GLU A 281 8.70 3.88 -8.73
N GLY A 282 8.28 2.98 -7.83
CA GLY A 282 7.35 3.33 -6.75
C GLY A 282 7.88 4.40 -5.80
N ALA A 283 9.14 4.29 -5.37
CA ALA A 283 9.76 5.25 -4.46
C ALA A 283 9.94 6.64 -5.11
N LEU A 284 10.33 6.70 -6.38
CA LEU A 284 10.48 7.96 -7.12
C LEU A 284 9.13 8.61 -7.40
N SER A 285 8.10 7.82 -7.70
CA SER A 285 6.75 8.33 -7.94
C SER A 285 6.13 9.02 -6.72
N VAL A 286 6.32 8.45 -5.52
CA VAL A 286 5.79 9.03 -4.26
C VAL A 286 6.43 10.37 -3.93
N ASN A 287 7.67 10.60 -4.36
CA ASN A 287 8.45 11.81 -4.05
C ASN A 287 8.47 12.83 -5.20
N LEU A 288 7.54 12.75 -6.16
CA LEU A 288 7.41 13.71 -7.24
C LEU A 288 7.06 15.12 -6.71
N SER A 289 7.77 16.12 -7.22
CA SER A 289 7.55 17.55 -6.98
C SER A 289 7.75 18.34 -8.27
N ALA A 290 7.33 19.61 -8.29
CA ALA A 290 7.50 20.46 -9.46
C ALA A 290 8.99 20.63 -9.85
N GLU A 291 9.86 20.66 -8.85
CA GLU A 291 11.31 20.87 -8.99
C GLU A 291 12.03 19.65 -9.56
N ASN A 292 11.58 18.42 -9.24
CA ASN A 292 12.27 17.19 -9.64
C ASN A 292 11.58 16.42 -10.78
N ALA A 293 10.34 16.77 -11.14
CA ALA A 293 9.56 16.00 -12.11
C ALA A 293 10.23 15.88 -13.48
N VAL A 294 10.93 16.93 -13.94
CA VAL A 294 11.63 16.90 -15.23
C VAL A 294 12.82 15.95 -15.22
N GLU A 295 13.64 16.02 -14.16
CA GLU A 295 14.78 15.12 -14.00
C GLU A 295 14.34 13.66 -13.89
N ILE A 296 13.27 13.41 -13.13
CA ILE A 296 12.69 12.06 -12.99
C ILE A 296 12.10 11.57 -14.31
N LEU A 297 11.51 12.45 -15.13
CA LEU A 297 11.00 12.07 -16.45
C LEU A 297 12.12 11.62 -17.38
N ILE A 298 13.21 12.38 -17.43
CA ILE A 298 14.41 12.04 -18.22
C ILE A 298 15.01 10.73 -17.72
N LEU A 299 15.14 10.57 -16.41
CA LEU A 299 15.66 9.35 -15.80
C LEU A 299 14.79 8.12 -16.14
N ALA A 300 13.46 8.28 -16.11
CA ALA A 300 12.54 7.21 -16.42
C ALA A 300 12.59 6.81 -17.90
N ASP A 301 12.79 7.77 -18.80
CA ASP A 301 13.01 7.49 -20.22
C ASP A 301 14.34 6.76 -20.46
N LEU A 302 15.42 7.28 -19.87
CA LEU A 302 16.78 6.74 -20.01
C LEU A 302 16.87 5.26 -19.59
N HIS A 303 16.17 4.89 -18.52
CA HIS A 303 16.19 3.54 -17.96
C HIS A 303 14.94 2.72 -18.30
N SER A 304 14.22 3.10 -19.37
CA SER A 304 13.03 2.36 -19.84
C SER A 304 12.04 2.01 -18.72
N ALA A 305 11.82 2.93 -17.79
CA ALA A 305 10.98 2.79 -16.60
C ALA A 305 9.56 3.27 -16.92
N ALA A 306 8.80 2.41 -17.59
CA ALA A 306 7.54 2.79 -18.23
C ALA A 306 6.46 3.26 -17.24
N GLN A 307 6.38 2.63 -16.06
CA GLN A 307 5.37 3.00 -15.06
C GLN A 307 5.69 4.36 -14.43
N LEU A 308 6.96 4.58 -14.05
CA LEU A 308 7.43 5.87 -13.55
C LEU A 308 7.27 6.96 -14.60
N LYS A 309 7.62 6.70 -15.86
CA LYS A 309 7.45 7.68 -16.95
C LYS A 309 5.98 8.10 -17.08
N ALA A 310 5.05 7.14 -17.08
CA ALA A 310 3.62 7.43 -17.15
C ALA A 310 3.11 8.22 -15.93
N GLN A 311 3.53 7.85 -14.72
CA GLN A 311 3.16 8.55 -13.48
C GLN A 311 3.72 9.98 -13.44
N THR A 312 4.97 10.18 -13.88
CA THR A 312 5.60 11.49 -13.95
C THR A 312 4.94 12.39 -15.00
N ILE A 313 4.59 11.86 -16.18
CA ILE A 313 3.82 12.62 -17.18
C ILE A 313 2.46 13.03 -16.62
N ALA A 314 1.77 12.13 -15.90
CA ALA A 314 0.49 12.45 -15.27
C ALA A 314 0.63 13.55 -14.20
N PHE A 315 1.69 13.52 -13.40
CA PHE A 315 2.00 14.58 -12.42
C PHE A 315 2.29 15.92 -13.11
N ILE A 316 3.14 15.93 -14.15
CA ILE A 316 3.44 17.14 -14.93
C ILE A 316 2.15 17.72 -15.53
N LYS A 317 1.23 16.86 -16.00
CA LYS A 317 -0.07 17.31 -16.54
C LYS A 317 -0.89 18.09 -15.51
N THR A 318 -0.87 17.68 -14.23
CA THR A 318 -1.63 18.35 -13.16
C THR A 318 -0.93 19.58 -12.58
N HIS A 319 0.40 19.67 -12.70
CA HIS A 319 1.24 20.75 -12.13
C HIS A 319 2.01 21.55 -13.19
N ILE A 320 1.50 21.58 -14.43
CA ILE A 320 2.25 22.08 -15.60
C ILE A 320 2.73 23.52 -15.45
N THR A 321 1.95 24.38 -14.80
CA THR A 321 2.30 25.79 -14.59
C THR A 321 3.57 25.94 -13.77
N ASP A 322 3.71 25.13 -12.72
CA ASP A 322 4.83 25.19 -11.79
C ASP A 322 6.06 24.56 -12.43
N VAL A 323 5.88 23.40 -13.08
CA VAL A 323 6.95 22.66 -13.77
C VAL A 323 7.54 23.48 -14.92
N MET A 324 6.72 24.14 -15.73
CA MET A 324 7.19 24.96 -16.87
C MET A 324 8.05 26.16 -16.44
N GLY A 325 7.87 26.64 -15.20
CA GLY A 325 8.66 27.71 -14.61
C GLY A 325 10.08 27.29 -14.21
N THR A 326 10.38 25.99 -14.19
CA THR A 326 11.70 25.48 -13.77
C THR A 326 12.75 25.58 -14.87
N GLN A 327 14.02 25.76 -14.49
CA GLN A 327 15.13 25.72 -15.44
C GLN A 327 15.27 24.34 -16.10
N ALA A 328 15.00 23.27 -15.34
CA ALA A 328 15.03 21.90 -15.84
C ALA A 328 14.08 21.71 -17.04
N TRP A 329 12.87 22.29 -16.99
CA TRP A 329 11.95 22.27 -18.12
C TRP A 329 12.53 22.98 -19.35
N GLN A 330 13.13 24.16 -19.17
CA GLN A 330 13.75 24.92 -20.26
C GLN A 330 14.93 24.16 -20.91
N ASP A 331 15.68 23.42 -20.11
CA ASP A 331 16.79 22.59 -20.59
C ASP A 331 16.30 21.32 -21.28
N MET A 332 15.22 20.72 -20.79
CA MET A 332 14.56 19.57 -21.43
C MET A 332 14.06 19.91 -22.83
N ILE A 333 13.51 21.11 -23.05
CA ILE A 333 13.07 21.56 -24.40
C ILE A 333 14.22 21.45 -25.42
N LYS A 334 15.45 21.78 -25.01
CA LYS A 334 16.63 21.79 -25.88
C LYS A 334 17.25 20.40 -26.03
N SER A 335 17.28 19.63 -24.96
CA SER A 335 18.05 18.37 -24.88
C SER A 335 17.24 17.11 -25.15
N HIS A 336 15.94 17.10 -24.81
CA HIS A 336 15.06 15.92 -24.88
C HIS A 336 13.69 16.31 -25.45
N SER A 337 13.68 16.89 -26.65
CA SER A 337 12.46 17.41 -27.30
C SER A 337 11.38 16.34 -27.54
N HIS A 338 11.75 15.05 -27.66
CA HIS A 338 10.78 13.95 -27.76
C HIS A 338 9.91 13.82 -26.51
N LEU A 339 10.46 14.06 -25.32
CA LEU A 339 9.70 14.03 -24.06
C LEU A 339 8.66 15.15 -24.00
N ILE A 340 8.95 16.32 -24.58
CA ILE A 340 7.97 17.40 -24.71
C ILE A 340 6.80 16.97 -25.59
N VAL A 341 7.08 16.25 -26.68
CA VAL A 341 6.03 15.73 -27.58
C VAL A 341 5.16 14.71 -26.83
N GLU A 342 5.75 13.80 -26.06
CA GLU A 342 5.00 12.83 -25.26
C GLU A 342 4.13 13.48 -24.19
N VAL A 343 4.68 14.46 -23.46
CA VAL A 343 3.91 15.25 -22.49
C VAL A 343 2.74 15.95 -23.18
N SER A 344 2.99 16.60 -24.32
CA SER A 344 1.96 17.28 -25.11
C SER A 344 0.86 16.33 -25.58
N GLN A 345 1.22 15.12 -26.04
CA GLN A 345 0.25 14.10 -26.43
C GLN A 345 -0.61 13.62 -25.25
N ALA A 346 -0.06 13.58 -24.03
CA ALA A 346 -0.81 13.22 -22.84
C ALA A 346 -1.91 14.24 -22.48
N PHE A 347 -1.80 15.50 -22.92
CA PHE A 347 -2.89 16.48 -22.80
C PHE A 347 -4.03 16.23 -23.79
N LEU A 348 -3.75 15.62 -24.94
CA LEU A 348 -4.73 15.37 -26.01
C LEU A 348 -5.58 14.12 -25.75
N LYS A 349 -5.08 13.17 -24.94
CA LYS A 349 -5.84 12.00 -24.50
C LYS A 349 -6.74 12.43 -23.33
N GLN A 350 -8.01 12.71 -23.64
CA GLN A 350 -9.09 12.90 -22.65
C GLN A 350 -9.72 11.56 -22.28
#